data_AF-J3N2L0-F1
#
_entry.id   AF-J3N2L0-F1
#
_cell.length_a   1.000
_cell.length_b   1.000
_cell.length_c   1.000
_cell.angle_alpha   90.00
_cell.angle_beta   90.00
_cell.angle_gamma   90.00
#
_symmetry.space_group_name_H-M   'P 1'
#
loop_
_entity.id
_entity.type
_entity.pdbx_description
1 polymer ?
#
loop_
_entity_poly.entity_id
_entity_poly.type
_entity_poly.pdbx_seq_one_letter_code
_entity_poly.pdbx_strand_id
1 'polypeptide(L)'
;MGRVRTKTVKKTSRQVIEKYYSRMTLDFHTNKKVLEEVSILPSKRLRNKVAGFTTHLMRRIQRGPVRGISLKLQEEERERRMDFVPEKSALEVEEIRVDKETMEMLTALGMADLPGVERQPEVSAAPAYSRPPPAPPAAPPAATASRWSSHPAAAAHASPSCALLSFMFIFRSMVASKIFELSCDDALCYHYHGHEIFLSHW
;
A
#
# COMPACT_ATOMS: atom_id res chain seq x y z
N MET A 1 2.21 -25.54 -3.61
CA MET A 1 1.53 -24.64 -4.59
C MET A 1 0.61 -23.66 -3.87
N GLY A 2 0.71 -22.34 -4.12
CA GLY A 2 0.13 -21.28 -3.29
C GLY A 2 -1.27 -20.77 -3.68
N ARG A 3 -2.01 -20.24 -2.70
CA ARG A 3 -3.39 -19.69 -2.82
C ARG A 3 -3.41 -18.22 -3.30
N VAL A 4 -2.67 -17.91 -4.36
CA VAL A 4 -2.61 -16.55 -4.93
C VAL A 4 -3.81 -16.31 -5.85
N ARG A 5 -4.46 -15.14 -5.73
CA ARG A 5 -5.60 -14.76 -6.57
C ARG A 5 -5.13 -14.07 -7.85
N THR A 6 -5.79 -14.35 -8.97
CA THR A 6 -5.51 -13.79 -10.30
C THR A 6 -5.95 -12.33 -10.45
N LYS A 7 -5.45 -11.65 -11.50
CA LYS A 7 -5.80 -10.26 -11.82
C LYS A 7 -7.30 -10.05 -12.04
N THR A 8 -7.99 -11.02 -12.64
CA THR A 8 -9.43 -10.97 -12.91
C THR A 8 -10.25 -10.88 -11.63
N VAL A 9 -9.94 -11.72 -10.63
CA VAL A 9 -10.59 -11.69 -9.31
C VAL A 9 -10.33 -10.37 -8.61
N LYS A 10 -9.08 -9.87 -8.64
CA LYS A 10 -8.72 -8.61 -7.98
C LYS A 10 -9.38 -7.39 -8.65
N LYS A 11 -9.45 -7.35 -9.99
CA LYS A 11 -10.04 -6.25 -10.76
C LYS A 11 -11.56 -6.19 -10.57
N THR A 12 -12.26 -7.32 -10.78
CA THR A 12 -13.72 -7.41 -10.60
C THR A 12 -14.14 -7.05 -9.17
N SER A 13 -13.42 -7.54 -8.16
CA SER A 13 -13.75 -7.23 -6.77
C SER A 13 -13.63 -5.74 -6.44
N ARG A 14 -12.64 -5.03 -7.01
CA ARG A 14 -12.51 -3.58 -6.80
C ARG A 14 -13.68 -2.82 -7.42
N GLN A 15 -14.02 -3.16 -8.66
CA GLN A 15 -15.14 -2.55 -9.37
C GLN A 15 -16.49 -2.73 -8.66
N VAL A 16 -16.72 -3.90 -8.05
CA VAL A 16 -17.95 -4.14 -7.27
C VAL A 16 -17.99 -3.26 -6.02
N ILE A 17 -16.85 -3.07 -5.35
CA ILE A 17 -16.77 -2.27 -4.12
C ILE A 17 -16.94 -0.77 -4.41
N GLU A 18 -16.34 -0.28 -5.50
CA GLU A 18 -16.48 1.12 -5.93
C GLU A 18 -17.94 1.50 -6.22
N LYS A 19 -18.71 0.59 -6.83
CA LYS A 19 -20.10 0.86 -7.25
C LYS A 19 -21.14 0.54 -6.18
N TYR A 20 -20.95 -0.53 -5.41
CA TYR A 20 -21.98 -1.10 -4.54
C TYR A 20 -21.56 -1.19 -3.07
N TYR A 21 -20.80 -0.21 -2.58
CA TYR A 21 -20.33 -0.21 -1.20
C TYR A 21 -21.46 -0.35 -0.17
N SER A 22 -22.59 0.35 -0.37
CA SER A 22 -23.74 0.33 0.54
C SER A 22 -24.42 -1.02 0.70
N ARG A 23 -24.31 -1.90 -0.31
CA ARG A 23 -24.91 -3.24 -0.31
C ARG A 23 -23.95 -4.33 0.18
N MET A 24 -22.67 -4.01 0.36
CA MET A 24 -21.63 -4.98 0.68
C MET A 24 -21.39 -5.04 2.19
N THR A 25 -21.16 -6.25 2.69
CA THR A 25 -20.98 -6.51 4.14
C THR A 25 -19.67 -7.26 4.40
N LEU A 26 -19.36 -7.58 5.67
CA LEU A 26 -18.21 -8.42 6.04
C LEU A 26 -18.45 -9.92 5.84
N ASP A 27 -19.71 -10.30 5.67
CA ASP A 27 -20.15 -11.68 5.61
C ASP A 27 -20.01 -12.28 4.21
N PHE A 28 -19.60 -13.54 4.16
CA PHE A 28 -19.35 -14.21 2.89
C PHE A 28 -20.65 -14.61 2.17
N HIS A 29 -21.65 -15.07 2.91
CA HIS A 29 -22.88 -15.64 2.34
C HIS A 29 -23.79 -14.57 1.73
N THR A 30 -23.90 -13.42 2.38
CA THR A 30 -24.65 -12.25 1.90
C THR A 30 -24.00 -11.69 0.64
N ASN A 31 -22.69 -11.42 0.67
CA ASN A 31 -21.96 -10.88 -0.47
C ASN A 31 -21.97 -11.84 -1.68
N LYS A 32 -22.01 -13.15 -1.44
CA LYS A 32 -22.16 -14.13 -2.51
C LYS A 32 -23.51 -13.98 -3.23
N LYS A 33 -24.61 -13.75 -2.51
CA LYS A 33 -25.94 -13.51 -3.10
C LYS A 33 -25.97 -12.18 -3.86
N VAL A 34 -25.42 -11.12 -3.27
CA VAL A 34 -25.31 -9.80 -3.94
C VAL A 34 -24.53 -9.89 -5.25
N LEU A 35 -23.46 -10.68 -5.30
CA LEU A 35 -22.68 -10.89 -6.52
C LEU A 35 -23.42 -11.63 -7.62
N GLU A 36 -24.44 -12.44 -7.29
CA GLU A 36 -25.29 -13.11 -8.28
C GLU A 36 -26.25 -12.12 -8.96
N GLU A 37 -26.67 -11.08 -8.26
CA GLU A 37 -27.52 -10.00 -8.81
C GLU A 37 -26.70 -8.95 -9.57
N VAL A 38 -25.55 -8.57 -9.03
CA VAL A 38 -24.74 -7.45 -9.55
C VAL A 38 -23.89 -7.84 -10.77
N SER A 39 -23.44 -9.10 -10.83
CA SER A 39 -22.45 -9.52 -11.82
C SER A 39 -22.76 -10.89 -12.41
N ILE A 40 -22.76 -10.97 -13.74
CA ILE A 40 -22.92 -12.24 -14.46
C ILE A 40 -21.57 -12.98 -14.42
N LEU A 41 -21.38 -13.80 -13.39
CA LEU A 41 -20.19 -14.64 -13.24
C LEU A 41 -20.51 -16.10 -13.61
N PRO A 42 -19.85 -16.67 -14.63
CA PRO A 42 -20.28 -17.93 -15.25
C PRO A 42 -20.10 -19.14 -14.33
N SER A 43 -19.03 -19.17 -13.53
CA SER A 43 -18.70 -20.35 -12.70
C SER A 43 -18.84 -20.09 -11.20
N LYS A 44 -19.30 -21.13 -10.49
CA LYS A 44 -19.42 -21.14 -9.01
C LYS A 44 -18.07 -20.88 -8.32
N ARG A 45 -16.98 -21.40 -8.88
CA ARG A 45 -15.63 -21.24 -8.33
C ARG A 45 -15.14 -19.78 -8.41
N LEU A 46 -15.47 -19.06 -9.49
CA LEU A 46 -15.12 -17.65 -9.63
C LEU A 46 -15.95 -16.78 -8.69
N ARG A 47 -17.27 -17.02 -8.60
CA ARG A 47 -18.16 -16.34 -7.62
C ARG A 47 -17.62 -16.43 -6.20
N ASN A 48 -17.23 -17.63 -5.76
CA ASN A 48 -16.68 -17.83 -4.42
C ASN A 48 -15.34 -17.12 -4.22
N LYS A 49 -14.46 -17.09 -5.24
CA LYS A 49 -13.18 -16.36 -5.16
C LYS A 49 -13.38 -14.84 -5.07
N VAL A 50 -14.33 -14.30 -5.81
CA VAL A 50 -14.68 -12.86 -5.80
C VAL A 50 -15.34 -12.48 -4.47
N ALA A 51 -16.33 -13.24 -4.00
CA ALA A 51 -16.93 -13.05 -2.67
C ALA A 51 -15.90 -13.12 -1.53
N GLY A 52 -14.95 -14.05 -1.63
CA GLY A 52 -13.88 -14.19 -0.65
C GLY A 52 -12.87 -13.05 -0.68
N PHE A 53 -12.59 -12.47 -1.85
CA PHE A 53 -11.65 -11.35 -1.97
C PHE A 53 -12.28 -10.01 -1.61
N THR A 54 -13.54 -9.79 -1.97
CA THR A 54 -14.32 -8.61 -1.58
C THR A 54 -14.44 -8.48 -0.06
N THR A 55 -14.78 -9.57 0.65
CA THR A 55 -14.82 -9.58 2.13
C THR A 55 -13.45 -9.27 2.76
N HIS A 56 -12.35 -9.74 2.16
CA HIS A 56 -11.01 -9.37 2.62
C HIS A 56 -10.70 -7.89 2.41
N LEU A 57 -11.19 -7.29 1.33
CA LEU A 57 -11.04 -5.85 1.11
C LEU A 57 -11.87 -5.03 2.11
N MET A 58 -13.10 -5.45 2.41
CA MET A 58 -13.95 -4.77 3.41
C MET A 58 -13.29 -4.72 4.79
N ARG A 59 -12.69 -5.82 5.24
CA ARG A 59 -11.93 -5.86 6.50
C ARG A 59 -10.68 -4.96 6.49
N ARG A 60 -10.11 -4.69 5.31
CA ARG A 60 -8.97 -3.78 5.17
C ARG A 60 -9.42 -2.33 5.18
N ILE A 61 -10.55 -2.02 4.53
CA ILE A 61 -11.14 -0.67 4.50
C ILE A 61 -11.45 -0.19 5.92
N GLN A 62 -11.95 -1.07 6.79
CA GLN A 62 -12.20 -0.72 8.20
C GLN A 62 -10.94 -0.35 8.99
N ARG A 63 -9.77 -0.88 8.61
CA ARG A 63 -8.49 -0.59 9.29
C ARG A 63 -7.81 0.66 8.73
N GLY A 64 -8.22 1.11 7.54
CA GLY A 64 -7.64 2.28 6.90
C GLY A 64 -7.88 2.32 5.39
N PRO A 65 -7.47 3.42 4.73
CA PRO A 65 -7.66 3.60 3.30
C PRO A 65 -6.86 2.56 2.50
N VAL A 66 -7.54 1.89 1.57
CA VAL A 66 -6.94 0.85 0.73
C VAL A 66 -6.56 1.46 -0.62
N ARG A 67 -5.29 1.33 -1.01
CA ARG A 67 -4.77 1.83 -2.30
C ARG A 67 -5.52 1.22 -3.49
N GLY A 68 -5.96 2.07 -4.42
CA GLY A 68 -6.59 1.67 -5.67
C GLY A 68 -8.04 1.21 -5.53
N ILE A 69 -8.76 1.78 -4.58
CA ILE A 69 -10.23 1.74 -4.47
C ILE A 69 -10.66 3.17 -4.17
N SER A 70 -11.39 3.80 -5.09
CA SER A 70 -12.09 5.04 -4.78
C SER A 70 -13.40 4.70 -4.09
N LEU A 71 -13.51 5.09 -2.83
CA LEU A 71 -14.81 5.16 -2.19
C LEU A 71 -15.29 6.59 -2.37
N LYS A 72 -16.46 6.81 -2.99
CA LYS A 72 -17.02 8.16 -3.19
C LYS A 72 -17.06 8.97 -1.89
N LEU A 73 -17.35 8.30 -0.78
CA LEU A 73 -17.33 8.89 0.56
C LEU A 73 -15.95 9.44 0.97
N GLN A 74 -14.86 8.81 0.51
CA GLN A 74 -13.49 9.28 0.74
C GLN A 74 -13.13 10.45 -0.19
N GLU A 75 -13.70 10.52 -1.39
CA GLU A 75 -13.47 11.62 -2.32
C GLU A 75 -14.06 12.91 -1.75
N GLU A 76 -15.29 12.86 -1.23
CA GLU A 76 -15.94 14.02 -0.59
C GLU A 76 -15.21 14.48 0.69
N GLU A 77 -14.76 13.55 1.55
CA GLU A 77 -13.99 13.92 2.75
C GLU A 77 -12.59 14.47 2.39
N ARG A 78 -11.97 13.92 1.34
CA ARG A 78 -10.67 14.38 0.85
C ARG A 78 -10.77 15.76 0.23
N GLU A 79 -11.84 16.04 -0.51
CA GLU A 79 -12.10 17.35 -1.11
C GLU A 79 -12.24 18.42 -0.02
N ARG A 80 -13.07 18.16 1.01
CA ARG A 80 -13.18 19.07 2.18
C ARG A 80 -11.88 19.34 2.91
N ARG A 81 -10.95 18.39 2.96
CA ARG A 81 -9.62 18.58 3.58
C ARG A 81 -8.65 19.33 2.68
N MET A 82 -8.72 19.13 1.36
CA MET A 82 -7.88 19.83 0.40
C MET A 82 -8.33 21.29 0.23
N ASP A 83 -9.64 21.53 0.27
CA ASP A 83 -10.25 22.87 0.18
C ASP A 83 -10.14 23.66 1.49
N PHE A 84 -9.68 23.02 2.57
CA PHE A 84 -9.44 23.68 3.84
C PHE A 84 -8.21 24.59 3.72
N VAL A 85 -8.46 25.84 3.33
CA VAL A 85 -7.48 26.92 3.38
C VAL A 85 -7.49 27.48 4.81
N PRO A 86 -6.41 27.33 5.58
CA PRO A 86 -6.32 27.95 6.90
C PRO A 86 -6.36 29.49 6.78
N GLU A 87 -6.95 30.15 7.76
CA GLU A 87 -7.09 31.62 7.77
C GLU A 87 -5.74 32.36 7.74
N LYS A 88 -4.68 31.72 8.23
CA LYS A 88 -3.31 32.23 8.19
C LYS A 88 -2.45 31.29 7.34
N SER A 89 -1.84 31.84 6.30
CA SER A 89 -0.93 31.08 5.43
C SER A 89 0.37 30.82 6.17
N ALA A 90 0.93 29.61 6.07
CA ALA A 90 2.25 29.32 6.65
C ALA A 90 3.40 30.16 6.05
N LEU A 91 3.13 30.86 4.94
CA LEU A 91 4.05 31.79 4.28
C LEU A 91 4.01 33.21 4.88
N GLU A 92 2.99 33.53 5.67
CA GLU A 92 2.91 34.80 6.40
C GLU A 92 3.82 34.71 7.63
N VAL A 93 5.11 34.90 7.38
CA VAL A 93 6.13 35.01 8.43
C VAL A 93 6.42 36.50 8.62
N GLU A 94 6.41 36.94 9.89
CA GLU A 94 6.66 38.35 10.26
C GLU A 94 8.09 38.81 9.91
N GLU A 95 9.04 37.88 9.79
CA GLU A 95 10.46 38.11 9.49
C GLU A 95 10.99 37.06 8.48
N ILE A 96 11.33 37.51 7.27
CA ILE A 96 11.97 36.73 6.20
C ILE A 96 13.48 36.93 6.32
N ARG A 97 14.19 35.87 6.71
CA ARG A 97 15.65 35.86 6.80
C ARG A 97 16.26 35.56 5.44
N VAL A 98 17.10 36.48 4.94
CA VAL A 98 17.68 36.43 3.60
C VAL A 98 19.22 36.45 3.68
N ASP A 99 19.86 35.74 2.75
CA ASP A 99 21.32 35.69 2.60
C ASP A 99 21.86 36.97 1.92
N LYS A 100 23.18 37.17 1.92
CA LYS A 100 23.80 38.37 1.32
C LYS A 100 23.56 38.46 -0.19
N GLU A 101 23.75 37.35 -0.91
CA GLU A 101 23.60 37.29 -2.36
C GLU A 101 22.15 37.51 -2.79
N THR A 102 21.19 37.03 -2.00
CA THR A 102 19.76 37.22 -2.26
C THR A 102 19.29 38.64 -1.94
N MET A 103 19.91 39.33 -0.98
CA MET A 103 19.71 40.78 -0.78
C MET A 103 20.21 41.61 -1.96
N GLU A 104 21.38 41.27 -2.52
CA GLU A 104 21.91 41.95 -3.71
C GLU A 104 20.99 41.75 -4.92
N MET A 105 20.45 40.54 -5.08
CA MET A 105 19.43 40.26 -6.09
C MET A 105 18.17 41.11 -5.90
N LEU A 106 17.68 41.27 -4.66
CA LEU A 106 16.52 42.13 -4.36
C LEU A 106 16.79 43.61 -4.68
N THR A 107 18.00 44.09 -4.44
CA THR A 107 18.40 45.46 -4.81
C THR A 107 18.47 45.66 -6.32
N ALA A 108 18.97 44.68 -7.07
CA ALA A 108 19.05 44.75 -8.53
C ALA A 108 17.66 44.73 -9.20
N LEU A 109 16.69 44.06 -8.59
CA LEU A 109 15.30 44.02 -9.04
C LEU A 109 14.46 45.22 -8.55
N GLY A 110 15.03 46.12 -7.75
CA GLY A 110 14.36 47.31 -7.23
C GLY A 110 13.36 47.04 -6.11
N MET A 111 13.50 45.93 -5.37
CA MET A 111 12.61 45.51 -4.28
C MET A 111 13.34 45.47 -2.93
N ALA A 112 14.23 46.44 -2.68
CA ALA A 112 15.08 46.48 -1.49
C ALA A 112 14.31 46.78 -0.19
N ASP A 113 13.20 47.51 -0.26
CA ASP A 113 12.46 48.03 0.90
C ASP A 113 11.20 47.21 1.23
N LEU A 114 11.28 45.88 1.13
CA LEU A 114 10.16 45.01 1.51
C LEU A 114 10.08 44.89 3.04
N PRO A 115 8.90 45.15 3.66
CA PRO A 115 8.75 45.05 5.11
C PRO A 115 8.94 43.60 5.56
N GLY A 116 9.76 43.40 6.59
CA GLY A 116 10.02 42.09 7.19
C GLY A 116 11.21 41.32 6.60
N VAL A 117 12.03 41.91 5.72
CA VAL A 117 13.25 41.25 5.22
C VAL A 117 14.45 41.60 6.11
N GLU A 118 15.01 40.62 6.82
CA GLU A 118 16.22 40.78 7.63
C GLU A 118 17.36 39.90 7.11
N ARG A 119 18.60 40.42 7.16
CA ARG A 119 19.77 39.65 6.79
C ARG A 119 20.10 38.65 7.89
N GLN A 120 20.17 37.36 7.54
CA GLN A 120 20.53 36.34 8.51
C GLN A 120 21.97 36.57 9.03
N PRO A 121 22.23 36.54 10.35
CA PRO A 121 23.59 36.58 10.85
C PRO A 121 24.30 35.30 10.41
N GLU A 122 25.36 35.46 9.59
CA GLU A 122 26.22 34.34 9.19
C GLU A 122 26.66 33.51 10.40
N VAL A 123 26.14 32.29 10.49
CA VAL A 123 26.60 31.30 11.46
C VAL A 123 27.98 30.83 11.00
N SER A 124 29.02 31.56 11.42
CA SER A 124 30.42 31.18 11.26
C SER A 124 30.79 30.08 12.24
N ALA A 125 30.17 28.91 12.09
CA ALA A 125 30.63 27.63 12.62
C ALA A 125 29.63 26.58 12.14
N ALA A 126 29.97 25.86 11.08
CA ALA A 126 29.34 24.57 10.86
C ALA A 126 29.49 23.75 12.14
N PRO A 127 28.42 23.24 12.79
CA PRO A 127 28.60 22.15 13.71
C PRO A 127 29.18 21.03 12.87
N ALA A 128 30.43 20.66 13.14
CA ALA A 128 31.05 19.49 12.55
C ALA A 128 30.03 18.36 12.70
N TYR A 129 29.48 17.87 11.58
CA TYR A 129 28.80 16.60 11.56
C TYR A 129 29.83 15.60 12.06
N SER A 130 29.77 15.30 13.35
CA SER A 130 30.54 14.26 13.99
C SER A 130 30.09 12.98 13.32
N ARG A 131 30.84 12.60 12.28
CA ARG A 131 30.70 11.30 11.61
C ARG A 131 30.72 10.27 12.75
N PRO A 132 29.64 9.50 12.98
CA PRO A 132 29.66 8.49 14.01
C PRO A 132 30.84 7.55 13.72
N PRO A 133 31.61 7.15 14.75
CA PRO A 133 32.76 6.29 14.56
C PRO A 133 32.32 5.02 13.83
N PRO A 134 33.18 4.47 12.93
CA PRO A 134 32.85 3.24 12.23
C PRO A 134 32.50 2.15 13.25
N ALA A 135 31.40 1.44 13.01
CA ALA A 135 30.96 0.36 13.88
C ALA A 135 32.11 -0.66 14.07
N PRO A 136 32.32 -1.18 15.29
CA PRO A 136 33.30 -2.24 15.50
C PRO A 136 32.94 -3.45 14.62
N PRO A 137 33.94 -4.19 14.11
CA PRO A 137 33.67 -5.41 13.35
C PRO A 137 32.81 -6.35 14.19
N ALA A 138 31.74 -6.87 13.58
CA ALA A 138 30.84 -7.82 14.23
C ALA A 138 31.66 -8.96 14.85
N ALA A 139 31.53 -9.15 16.16
CA ALA A 139 32.13 -10.29 16.83
C ALA A 139 31.62 -11.57 16.17
N PRO A 140 32.50 -12.57 15.91
CA PRO A 140 32.04 -13.87 15.45
C PRO A 140 31.02 -14.41 16.46
N PRO A 141 29.94 -15.08 16.01
CA PRO A 141 28.99 -15.67 16.94
C PRO A 141 29.74 -16.59 17.89
N ALA A 142 29.68 -16.28 19.19
CA ALA A 142 30.21 -17.13 20.23
C ALA A 142 29.61 -18.52 20.02
N ALA A 143 30.48 -19.50 19.77
CA ALA A 143 30.10 -20.89 19.76
C ALA A 143 29.46 -21.19 21.13
N THR A 144 28.14 -21.28 21.17
CA THR A 144 27.42 -21.89 22.28
C THR A 144 27.77 -23.36 22.29
N ALA A 145 28.92 -23.65 22.91
CA ALA A 145 29.29 -24.97 23.34
C ALA A 145 28.18 -25.48 24.27
N SER A 146 27.64 -26.63 23.88
CA SER A 146 26.89 -27.58 24.69
C SER A 146 26.98 -27.36 26.20
N ARG A 147 25.87 -26.93 26.81
CA ARG A 147 25.60 -27.17 28.23
C ARG A 147 24.42 -28.13 28.34
N TRP A 148 24.70 -29.40 28.12
CA TRP A 148 23.80 -30.47 28.54
C TRP A 148 23.94 -30.60 30.05
N SER A 149 23.05 -29.95 30.80
CA SER A 149 22.85 -30.24 32.22
C SER A 149 21.76 -31.31 32.33
N SER A 150 22.25 -32.51 32.65
CA SER A 150 21.54 -33.67 33.20
C SER A 150 20.35 -33.31 34.10
N HIS A 151 19.17 -33.84 33.75
CA HIS A 151 18.09 -34.11 34.70
C HIS A 151 17.87 -35.63 34.76
N PRO A 152 17.64 -36.21 35.96
CA PRO A 152 17.49 -37.64 36.14
C PRO A 152 16.05 -38.12 35.84
N ALA A 153 15.99 -39.44 35.66
CA ALA A 153 14.91 -40.25 35.14
C ALA A 153 13.58 -40.24 35.94
N ALA A 154 12.46 -40.35 35.20
CA ALA A 154 11.27 -41.10 35.61
C ALA A 154 10.45 -41.55 34.37
N ALA A 155 10.38 -42.88 34.17
CA ALA A 155 9.29 -43.74 33.63
C ALA A 155 8.23 -43.13 32.67
N ALA A 156 7.75 -43.75 31.57
CA ALA A 156 7.83 -45.10 31.02
C ALA A 156 7.19 -45.18 29.59
N HIS A 157 7.37 -46.34 28.92
CA HIS A 157 6.63 -46.90 27.75
C HIS A 157 6.93 -46.33 26.34
N ALA A 158 7.86 -46.92 25.57
CA ALA A 158 7.67 -47.96 24.52
C ALA A 158 6.79 -47.51 23.31
N SER A 159 7.31 -47.21 22.11
CA SER A 159 7.68 -48.16 21.03
C SER A 159 8.19 -47.40 19.75
N PRO A 160 8.83 -48.05 18.75
CA PRO A 160 9.84 -47.45 17.87
C PRO A 160 9.46 -47.30 16.37
N SER A 161 10.23 -46.48 15.62
CA SER A 161 10.83 -46.73 14.27
C SER A 161 10.78 -45.55 13.26
N CYS A 162 11.88 -45.43 12.48
CA CYS A 162 12.12 -44.57 11.30
C CYS A 162 12.29 -43.05 11.54
N ALA A 163 13.47 -42.47 11.78
CA ALA A 163 14.76 -42.54 11.07
C ALA A 163 14.72 -42.06 9.60
N LEU A 164 15.57 -41.05 9.32
CA LEU A 164 16.12 -40.62 8.01
C LEU A 164 15.18 -39.74 7.16
N LEU A 165 15.55 -38.58 6.60
CA LEU A 165 16.83 -37.93 6.35
C LEU A 165 16.64 -36.40 6.34
N SER A 166 17.57 -35.72 6.99
CA SER A 166 17.99 -34.36 6.68
C SER A 166 18.68 -34.36 5.31
N PHE A 167 18.52 -33.33 4.47
CA PHE A 167 19.63 -32.67 3.75
C PHE A 167 19.17 -31.56 2.75
N MET A 168 19.93 -30.47 2.76
CA MET A 168 20.16 -29.49 1.67
C MET A 168 19.26 -28.24 1.56
N PHE A 169 19.60 -27.34 2.47
CA PHE A 169 19.64 -25.90 2.31
C PHE A 169 20.56 -25.46 1.12
N ILE A 170 20.21 -24.32 0.50
CA ILE A 170 21.01 -23.30 -0.25
C ILE A 170 21.28 -23.42 -1.78
N PHE A 171 20.99 -22.28 -2.47
CA PHE A 171 21.79 -21.55 -3.49
C PHE A 171 21.22 -21.35 -4.91
N ARG A 172 20.49 -20.24 -5.13
CA ARG A 172 20.64 -19.29 -6.28
C ARG A 172 19.68 -18.09 -6.08
N SER A 173 20.11 -16.96 -5.50
CA SER A 173 20.72 -15.79 -6.18
C SER A 173 19.94 -15.37 -7.44
N MET A 174 19.10 -14.32 -7.43
CA MET A 174 19.44 -12.89 -7.39
C MET A 174 20.38 -12.47 -8.53
N VAL A 175 19.81 -11.96 -9.64
CA VAL A 175 20.37 -10.95 -10.57
C VAL A 175 19.18 -10.33 -11.34
N ALA A 176 18.99 -9.00 -11.17
CA ALA A 176 18.77 -7.93 -12.16
C ALA A 176 17.71 -8.13 -13.29
N SER A 177 17.11 -7.14 -13.96
CA SER A 177 17.00 -5.68 -13.93
C SER A 177 16.10 -5.32 -15.15
N LYS A 178 15.50 -4.11 -15.16
CA LYS A 178 14.78 -3.43 -16.29
C LYS A 178 13.43 -4.06 -16.71
N ILE A 179 12.29 -3.37 -16.72
CA ILE A 179 11.86 -2.07 -17.34
C ILE A 179 12.01 -2.07 -18.87
N PHE A 180 10.90 -2.37 -19.56
CA PHE A 180 10.40 -1.78 -20.83
C PHE A 180 9.07 -2.49 -21.15
N GLU A 181 7.91 -1.90 -20.89
CA GLU A 181 7.12 -1.07 -21.83
C GLU A 181 6.73 -1.82 -23.11
N LEU A 182 5.45 -2.17 -23.24
CA LEU A 182 4.71 -1.97 -24.49
C LEU A 182 3.21 -1.97 -24.21
N SER A 183 2.60 -0.85 -24.61
CA SER A 183 1.17 -0.62 -24.75
C SER A 183 0.46 -1.71 -25.54
N CYS A 184 -0.78 -1.96 -25.14
CA CYS A 184 -1.90 -2.04 -26.09
C CYS A 184 -3.10 -1.43 -25.36
N ASP A 185 -3.26 -0.13 -25.62
CA ASP A 185 -4.50 0.61 -25.51
C ASP A 185 -5.61 -0.02 -26.37
N ASP A 186 -6.84 0.31 -25.98
CA ASP A 186 -8.01 0.51 -26.83
C ASP A 186 -8.47 -0.61 -27.75
N ALA A 187 -9.60 -1.22 -27.38
CA ALA A 187 -10.86 -1.11 -28.12
C ALA A 187 -11.80 -2.22 -27.65
N LEU A 188 -12.93 -1.80 -27.07
CA LEU A 188 -14.29 -2.22 -27.42
C LEU A 188 -15.21 -1.88 -26.25
N CYS A 189 -15.54 -0.59 -26.18
CA CYS A 189 -16.89 -0.19 -25.82
C CYS A 189 -17.81 -0.67 -26.95
N TYR A 190 -18.61 -1.70 -26.70
CA TYR A 190 -19.89 -1.84 -27.41
C TYR A 190 -20.98 -1.42 -26.44
N HIS A 191 -21.34 -0.15 -26.57
CA HIS A 191 -22.71 0.32 -26.44
C HIS A 191 -23.60 -0.59 -27.31
N TYR A 192 -24.66 -1.14 -26.73
CA TYR A 192 -25.91 -1.34 -27.47
C TYR A 192 -27.06 -1.02 -26.53
N HIS A 193 -27.66 0.14 -26.80
CA HIS A 193 -28.84 0.68 -26.16
C HIS A 193 -29.95 0.58 -27.21
N GLY A 194 -31.10 0.02 -26.84
CA GLY A 194 -32.39 0.38 -27.44
C GLY A 194 -33.03 -0.55 -28.48
N HIS A 195 -34.22 -1.04 -28.08
CA HIS A 195 -35.47 -1.14 -28.84
C HIS A 195 -35.70 -2.25 -29.88
N GLU A 196 -36.60 -3.19 -29.52
CA GLU A 196 -37.91 -3.48 -30.16
C GLU A 196 -38.57 -4.64 -29.39
N ILE A 197 -39.62 -4.40 -28.60
CA ILE A 197 -41.01 -4.74 -28.93
C ILE A 197 -41.13 -5.97 -29.84
N PHE A 198 -41.42 -7.13 -29.25
CA PHE A 198 -42.35 -8.07 -29.89
C PHE A 198 -43.22 -8.73 -28.83
N LEU A 199 -44.52 -8.49 -29.00
CA LEU A 199 -45.64 -9.15 -28.36
C LEU A 199 -45.61 -10.67 -28.62
N SER A 200 -46.39 -11.36 -27.79
CA SER A 200 -47.23 -12.52 -28.12
C SER A 200 -46.68 -13.95 -27.95
N HIS A 201 -47.47 -14.68 -27.13
CA HIS A 201 -47.86 -16.08 -27.24
C HIS A 201 -46.97 -17.18 -26.63
N TRP A 202 -47.59 -17.86 -25.65
CA TRP A 202 -47.26 -19.12 -24.94
C TRP A 202 -46.30 -19.04 -23.76
#